data_AF-A0A5A7R8Q1-F1
#
_entry.id   AF-A0A5A7R8Q1-F1
#
_cell.length_a   1.000
_cell.length_b   1.000
_cell.length_c   1.000
_cell.angle_alpha   90.00
_cell.angle_beta   90.00
_cell.angle_gamma   90.00
#
_symmetry.space_group_name_H-M   'P 1'
#
loop_
_entity.id
_entity.type
_entity.pdbx_description
1 polymer ?
#
loop_
_entity_poly.entity_id
_entity_poly.type
_entity_poly.pdbx_seq_one_letter_code
_entity_poly.pdbx_strand_id
1 'polypeptide(L)'
;MTMAAGIGYALVALGPSLSLFIAVISHKPFLILTLLSSTLAWLMTLIALSAVWRVFLPFKSTAWWPYALLILTSVAFQEALRVLLWRLYKRMEEILDAFADRVSKPRLFITDKMQIALAGGMGHGVAHAIFFCISLLTPAFGPATYYVEKCSQIPFFLVSAIIALAFATIHTFSMVIAFNGCSEGNRIDLYFAPIVHLAAGMLTLINLAPGGCVLGIPLLYGIALLTLARCGKVVWTRLTEHRSRQGDL
;
A
#
# COMPACT_ATOMS: atom_id res chain seq x y z
N MET A 1 -8.42 27.88 -5.85
CA MET A 1 -7.14 27.26 -6.09
C MET A 1 -7.04 26.95 -7.58
N THR A 2 -5.84 26.75 -8.09
CA THR A 2 -5.59 26.62 -9.52
C THR A 2 -5.36 25.16 -9.88
N MET A 3 -5.24 24.84 -11.18
CA MET A 3 -4.73 23.54 -11.66
C MET A 3 -3.46 23.09 -10.92
N ALA A 4 -2.62 24.03 -10.49
CA ALA A 4 -1.41 23.75 -9.72
C ALA A 4 -1.68 23.06 -8.38
N ALA A 5 -2.78 23.37 -7.69
CA ALA A 5 -3.12 22.73 -6.43
C ALA A 5 -3.55 21.28 -6.63
N GLY A 6 -4.45 21.02 -7.59
CA GLY A 6 -4.86 19.66 -7.95
C GLY A 6 -3.67 18.79 -8.39
N ILE A 7 -2.80 19.32 -9.24
CA ILE A 7 -1.56 18.64 -9.65
C ILE A 7 -0.63 18.43 -8.45
N GLY A 8 -0.46 19.44 -7.60
CA GLY A 8 0.37 19.37 -6.40
C GLY A 8 -0.09 18.25 -5.45
N TYR A 9 -1.38 18.17 -5.15
CA TYR A 9 -1.93 17.11 -4.30
C TYR A 9 -1.78 15.72 -4.94
N ALA A 10 -1.99 15.59 -6.25
CA ALA A 10 -1.75 14.34 -6.96
C ALA A 10 -0.28 13.90 -6.88
N LEU A 11 0.66 14.84 -7.05
CA LEU A 11 2.10 14.59 -6.94
C LEU A 11 2.53 14.29 -5.49
N VAL A 12 1.89 14.88 -4.47
CA VAL A 12 2.12 14.50 -3.07
C VAL A 12 1.68 13.05 -2.85
N ALA A 13 0.48 12.68 -3.30
CA ALA A 13 -0.06 11.35 -3.08
C ALA A 13 0.70 10.25 -3.86
N LEU A 14 1.05 10.51 -5.12
CA LEU A 14 1.56 9.51 -6.05
C LEU A 14 3.02 9.71 -6.49
N GLY A 15 3.63 10.87 -6.22
CA GLY A 15 4.97 11.21 -6.70
C GLY A 15 6.04 10.19 -6.34
N PRO A 16 6.14 9.74 -5.08
CA PRO A 16 7.08 8.68 -4.70
C PRO A 16 6.81 7.35 -5.43
N SER A 17 5.55 6.98 -5.61
CA SER A 17 5.17 5.79 -6.39
C SER A 17 5.56 5.93 -7.87
N LEU A 18 5.37 7.12 -8.45
CA LEU A 18 5.76 7.43 -9.84
C LEU A 18 7.28 7.37 -10.00
N SER A 19 8.05 7.90 -9.03
CA SER A 19 9.50 7.84 -9.03
C SER A 19 10.00 6.39 -9.00
N LEU A 20 9.46 5.56 -8.10
CA LEU A 20 9.78 4.14 -8.04
C LEU A 20 9.33 3.38 -9.30
N PHE A 21 8.19 3.75 -9.88
CA PHE A 21 7.73 3.16 -11.13
C PHE A 21 8.73 3.41 -12.26
N ILE A 22 9.13 4.67 -12.47
CA ILE A 22 10.09 5.03 -13.51
C ILE A 22 11.43 4.35 -13.25
N ALA A 23 11.96 4.44 -12.03
CA ALA A 23 13.32 3.97 -11.71
C ALA A 23 13.48 2.45 -11.64
N VAL A 24 12.41 1.68 -11.34
CA VAL A 24 12.52 0.23 -11.09
C VAL A 24 11.56 -0.58 -11.96
N ILE A 25 10.27 -0.24 -11.92
CA ILE A 25 9.22 -1.09 -12.49
C ILE A 25 9.18 -0.99 -14.01
N SER A 26 9.37 0.20 -14.57
CA SER A 26 9.25 0.47 -16.01
C SER A 26 10.27 -0.29 -16.86
N HIS A 27 11.40 -0.69 -16.25
CA HIS A 27 12.47 -1.40 -16.94
C HIS A 27 12.16 -2.88 -17.22
N LYS A 28 11.13 -3.46 -16.61
CA LYS A 28 10.74 -4.86 -16.82
C LYS A 28 9.23 -4.97 -17.09
N PRO A 29 8.78 -5.41 -18.28
CA PRO A 29 7.36 -5.45 -18.63
C PRO A 29 6.54 -6.33 -17.68
N PHE A 30 7.16 -7.38 -17.15
CA PHE A 30 6.54 -8.26 -16.15
C PHE A 30 6.20 -7.56 -14.83
N LEU A 31 7.04 -6.62 -14.38
CA LEU A 31 6.76 -5.83 -13.18
C LEU A 31 5.62 -4.85 -13.43
N ILE A 32 5.54 -4.25 -14.62
CA ILE A 32 4.42 -3.40 -15.03
C ILE A 32 3.11 -4.20 -14.99
N LEU A 33 3.11 -5.40 -15.58
CA LEU A 33 1.92 -6.27 -15.58
C LEU A 33 1.51 -6.66 -14.15
N THR A 34 2.49 -6.96 -13.28
CA THR A 34 2.21 -7.28 -11.88
C THR A 34 1.61 -6.09 -11.13
N LEU A 35 2.16 -4.89 -11.32
CA LEU A 35 1.62 -3.67 -10.72
C LEU A 35 0.19 -3.40 -11.20
N LEU A 36 -0.08 -3.48 -12.50
CA LEU A 36 -1.41 -3.24 -13.06
C LEU A 36 -2.43 -4.27 -12.57
N SER A 37 -2.08 -5.55 -12.61
CA SER A 37 -2.92 -6.64 -12.12
C SER A 37 -3.24 -6.48 -10.63
N SER A 38 -2.22 -6.18 -9.82
CA SER A 38 -2.40 -5.91 -8.40
C SER A 38 -3.32 -4.70 -8.18
N THR A 39 -3.05 -3.56 -8.85
CA THR A 39 -3.88 -2.35 -8.74
C THR A 39 -5.35 -2.63 -9.02
N LEU A 40 -5.64 -3.36 -10.11
CA LEU A 40 -7.00 -3.75 -10.47
C LEU A 40 -7.64 -4.66 -9.42
N ALA A 41 -6.94 -5.68 -8.94
CA ALA A 41 -7.45 -6.60 -7.91
C ALA A 41 -7.82 -5.86 -6.62
N TRP A 42 -6.98 -4.92 -6.18
CA TRP A 42 -7.24 -4.10 -4.99
C TRP A 42 -8.37 -3.10 -5.20
N LEU A 43 -8.45 -2.43 -6.35
CA LEU A 43 -9.56 -1.53 -6.66
C LEU A 43 -10.89 -2.27 -6.70
N MET A 44 -10.96 -3.43 -7.35
CA MET A 44 -12.17 -4.25 -7.40
C MET A 44 -12.60 -4.68 -5.99
N THR A 45 -11.64 -5.00 -5.13
CA THR A 45 -11.89 -5.35 -3.73
C THR A 45 -12.45 -4.17 -2.93
N LEU A 46 -11.85 -2.99 -3.04
CA LEU A 46 -12.33 -1.79 -2.36
C LEU A 46 -13.71 -1.37 -2.86
N ILE A 47 -13.97 -1.45 -4.17
CA ILE A 47 -15.28 -1.19 -4.76
C ILE A 47 -16.32 -2.18 -4.21
N ALA A 48 -16.03 -3.48 -4.21
CA ALA A 48 -16.93 -4.50 -3.67
C ALA A 48 -17.23 -4.26 -2.18
N LEU A 49 -16.20 -4.00 -1.36
CA LEU A 49 -16.37 -3.67 0.06
C LEU A 49 -17.21 -2.40 0.24
N SER A 50 -17.00 -1.37 -0.57
CA SER A 50 -17.80 -0.14 -0.52
C SER A 50 -19.26 -0.40 -0.88
N ALA A 51 -19.54 -1.27 -1.85
CA ALA A 51 -20.89 -1.63 -2.27
C ALA A 51 -21.63 -2.39 -1.16
N VAL A 52 -20.95 -3.31 -0.47
CA VAL A 52 -21.48 -4.04 0.68
C VAL A 52 -21.78 -3.08 1.84
N TRP A 53 -20.82 -2.22 2.20
CA TRP A 53 -20.99 -1.29 3.32
C TRP A 53 -21.98 -0.15 3.03
N ARG A 54 -22.25 0.18 1.76
CA ARG A 54 -23.22 1.21 1.37
C ARG A 54 -24.62 0.98 1.95
N VAL A 55 -25.03 -0.28 2.14
CA VAL A 55 -26.35 -0.64 2.70
C VAL A 55 -26.47 -0.20 4.18
N PHE A 56 -25.35 -0.11 4.90
CA PHE A 56 -25.30 0.19 6.32
C PHE A 56 -24.94 1.65 6.64
N LEU A 57 -24.50 2.42 5.64
CA LEU A 57 -24.02 3.80 5.79
C LEU A 57 -25.09 4.83 5.35
N PRO A 58 -25.11 6.04 5.94
CA PRO A 58 -24.29 6.51 7.06
C PRO A 58 -24.82 6.03 8.42
N PHE A 59 -23.91 5.78 9.36
CA PHE A 59 -24.29 5.46 10.73
C PHE A 59 -24.92 6.70 11.40
N LYS A 60 -26.13 6.53 11.95
CA LYS A 60 -26.87 7.63 12.61
C LYS A 60 -26.30 8.01 13.99
N SER A 61 -25.42 7.18 14.56
CA SER A 61 -24.82 7.39 15.88
C SER A 61 -23.51 8.16 15.79
N THR A 62 -23.26 9.05 16.76
CA THR A 62 -21.95 9.69 16.98
C THR A 62 -20.86 8.71 17.49
N ALA A 63 -21.21 7.43 17.66
CA ALA A 63 -20.29 6.42 18.18
C ALA A 63 -19.20 6.06 17.14
N TRP A 64 -17.98 5.84 17.62
CA TRP A 64 -16.82 5.50 16.79
C TRP A 64 -16.76 4.02 16.39
N TRP A 65 -17.39 3.13 17.18
CA TRP A 65 -17.30 1.68 17.01
C TRP A 65 -17.82 1.14 15.66
N PRO A 66 -18.86 1.72 15.00
CA PRO A 66 -19.30 1.22 13.70
C PRO A 66 -18.24 1.46 12.60
N TYR A 67 -17.57 2.61 12.67
CA TYR A 67 -16.45 2.92 11.76
C TYR A 67 -15.24 2.01 12.04
N ALA A 68 -14.96 1.69 13.31
CA ALA A 68 -13.92 0.72 13.65
C ALA A 68 -14.25 -0.68 13.11
N LEU A 69 -15.51 -1.12 13.20
CA LEU A 69 -15.96 -2.41 12.64
C LEU A 69 -15.81 -2.43 11.10
N LEU A 70 -16.20 -1.34 10.43
CA LEU A 70 -16.01 -1.18 9.00
C LEU A 70 -14.53 -1.28 8.61
N ILE A 71 -13.65 -0.59 9.32
CA ILE A 71 -12.20 -0.64 9.08
C ILE A 71 -11.67 -2.05 9.34
N LEU A 72 -12.01 -2.67 10.48
CA LEU A 72 -11.54 -4.01 10.85
C LEU A 72 -11.91 -5.05 9.79
N THR A 73 -13.18 -5.08 9.37
CA THR A 73 -13.65 -6.04 8.37
C THR A 73 -13.03 -5.78 6.98
N SER A 74 -12.90 -4.51 6.59
CA SER A 74 -12.28 -4.13 5.31
C SER A 74 -10.79 -4.46 5.28
N VAL A 75 -10.06 -4.22 6.37
CA VAL A 75 -8.65 -4.60 6.52
C VAL A 75 -8.52 -6.12 6.51
N ALA A 76 -9.34 -6.84 7.26
CA ALA A 76 -9.30 -8.31 7.30
C ALA A 76 -9.50 -8.93 5.91
N PHE A 77 -10.46 -8.42 5.13
CA PHE A 77 -10.69 -8.89 3.76
C PHE A 77 -9.50 -8.57 2.84
N GLN A 78 -8.94 -7.37 2.96
CA GLN A 78 -7.75 -6.99 2.20
C GLN A 78 -6.53 -7.86 2.56
N GLU A 79 -6.30 -8.16 3.84
CA GLU A 79 -5.21 -9.05 4.27
C GLU A 79 -5.42 -10.49 3.80
N ALA A 80 -6.66 -10.99 3.81
CA ALA A 80 -6.97 -12.30 3.23
C ALA A 80 -6.65 -12.35 1.72
N LEU A 81 -6.97 -11.28 0.99
CA LEU A 81 -6.61 -11.17 -0.42
C LEU A 81 -5.09 -11.13 -0.63
N ARG A 82 -4.33 -10.52 0.28
CA ARG A 82 -2.85 -10.55 0.22
C ARG A 82 -2.32 -11.98 0.27
N VAL A 83 -2.89 -12.82 1.12
CA VAL A 83 -2.54 -14.26 1.18
C VAL A 83 -2.92 -14.97 -0.12
N LEU A 84 -4.05 -14.64 -0.73
CA LEU A 84 -4.41 -15.17 -2.05
C LEU A 84 -3.41 -14.74 -3.13
N LEU A 85 -3.04 -13.46 -3.18
CA LEU A 85 -2.03 -12.96 -4.12
C LEU A 85 -0.67 -13.61 -3.92
N TRP A 86 -0.27 -13.89 -2.68
CA TRP A 86 0.94 -14.67 -2.39
C TRP A 86 0.87 -16.08 -3.01
N ARG A 87 -0.25 -16.78 -2.88
CA ARG A 87 -0.42 -18.12 -3.47
C ARG A 87 -0.37 -18.06 -5.00
N LEU A 88 -1.00 -17.06 -5.61
CA LEU A 88 -0.94 -16.83 -7.05
C LEU A 88 0.48 -16.50 -7.52
N TYR A 89 1.20 -15.67 -6.77
CA TYR A 89 2.60 -15.35 -7.00
C TYR A 89 3.47 -16.62 -6.94
N LYS A 90 3.30 -17.46 -5.93
CA LYS A 90 4.05 -18.72 -5.81
C LYS A 90 3.82 -19.66 -6.99
N ARG A 91 2.56 -19.81 -7.41
CA ARG A 91 2.23 -20.59 -8.60
C ARG A 91 2.86 -20.00 -9.87
N MET A 92 2.87 -18.68 -10.00
CA MET A 92 3.49 -18.00 -11.12
C MET A 92 5.01 -18.16 -11.12
N GLU A 93 5.66 -18.07 -9.95
CA GLU A 93 7.10 -18.31 -9.74
C GLU A 93 7.48 -19.72 -10.22
N GLU A 94 6.73 -20.76 -9.81
CA GLU A 94 6.95 -22.15 -10.24
C GLU A 94 6.85 -22.33 -11.78
N ILE A 95 5.85 -21.70 -12.40
CA ILE A 95 5.67 -21.74 -13.86
C ILE A 95 6.84 -21.05 -14.57
N LEU A 96 7.30 -19.92 -14.04
CA LEU A 96 8.39 -19.14 -14.62
C LEU A 96 9.73 -19.86 -14.50
N ASP A 97 10.00 -20.49 -13.35
CA ASP A 97 11.20 -21.30 -13.13
C ASP A 97 11.21 -22.55 -14.04
N ALA A 98 10.07 -23.23 -14.21
CA ALA A 98 9.95 -24.35 -15.16
C ALA A 98 10.19 -23.92 -16.62
N PHE A 99 9.74 -22.72 -16.99
CA PHE A 99 10.01 -22.15 -18.32
C PHE A 99 11.49 -21.76 -18.49
N ALA A 100 12.10 -21.18 -17.46
CA ALA A 100 13.52 -20.83 -17.45
C ALA A 100 14.40 -22.07 -17.64
N ASP A 101 14.08 -23.17 -16.95
CA ASP A 101 14.75 -24.46 -17.10
C ASP A 101 14.63 -25.00 -18.54
N ARG A 102 13.45 -24.86 -19.17
CA ARG A 102 13.23 -25.29 -20.56
C ARG A 102 14.00 -24.47 -21.59
N VAL A 103 14.23 -23.18 -21.33
CA VAL A 103 14.90 -22.25 -22.25
C VAL A 103 16.38 -22.03 -21.85
N SER A 104 16.90 -22.81 -20.90
CA SER A 104 18.26 -22.70 -20.37
C SER A 104 18.61 -21.29 -19.90
N LYS A 105 17.64 -20.61 -19.28
CA LYS A 105 17.81 -19.28 -18.65
C LYS A 105 17.91 -19.43 -17.13
N PRO A 106 18.61 -18.52 -16.43
CA PRO A 106 18.67 -18.57 -14.99
C PRO A 106 17.28 -18.36 -14.38
N ARG A 107 17.02 -19.06 -13.28
CA ARG A 107 15.82 -18.89 -12.45
C ARG A 107 15.78 -17.49 -11.83
N LEU A 108 14.62 -17.10 -11.29
CA LEU A 108 14.43 -15.78 -10.69
C LEU A 108 15.42 -15.54 -9.54
N PHE A 109 16.18 -14.45 -9.63
CA PHE A 109 17.06 -14.04 -8.55
C PHE A 109 16.27 -13.46 -7.38
N ILE A 110 16.85 -13.45 -6.17
CA ILE A 110 16.17 -12.93 -4.98
C ILE A 110 15.70 -11.48 -5.15
N THR A 111 16.47 -10.65 -5.88
CA THR A 111 16.09 -9.27 -6.18
C THR A 111 14.88 -9.19 -7.12
N ASP A 112 14.75 -10.11 -8.09
CA ASP A 112 13.57 -10.18 -8.95
C ASP A 112 12.32 -10.51 -8.14
N LYS A 113 12.42 -11.47 -7.21
CA LYS A 113 11.33 -11.83 -6.30
C LYS A 113 10.89 -10.63 -5.45
N MET A 114 11.85 -9.89 -4.90
CA MET A 114 11.58 -8.67 -4.13
C MET A 114 11.00 -7.55 -4.99
N GLN A 115 11.44 -7.38 -6.24
CA GLN A 115 10.87 -6.40 -7.17
C GLN A 115 9.43 -6.74 -7.56
N ILE A 116 9.09 -8.02 -7.69
CA ILE A 116 7.71 -8.45 -7.94
C ILE A 116 6.83 -8.15 -6.73
N ALA A 117 7.30 -8.44 -5.52
CA ALA A 117 6.60 -8.07 -4.30
C ALA A 117 6.44 -6.54 -4.16
N LEU A 118 7.46 -5.77 -4.54
CA LEU A 118 7.44 -4.31 -4.57
C LEU A 118 6.40 -3.79 -5.56
N ALA A 119 6.36 -4.33 -6.78
CA ALA A 119 5.38 -3.97 -7.80
C ALA A 119 3.96 -4.33 -7.37
N GLY A 120 3.77 -5.51 -6.77
CA GLY A 120 2.50 -5.95 -6.21
C GLY A 120 2.03 -5.05 -5.06
N GLY A 121 2.92 -4.71 -4.14
CA GLY A 121 2.64 -3.80 -3.03
C GLY A 121 2.33 -2.38 -3.50
N MET A 122 3.11 -1.87 -4.47
CA MET A 122 2.83 -0.56 -5.07
C MET A 122 1.46 -0.55 -5.73
N GLY A 123 1.05 -1.64 -6.39
CA GLY A 123 -0.31 -1.74 -6.93
C GLY A 123 -1.39 -1.60 -5.85
N HIS A 124 -1.19 -2.18 -4.67
CA HIS A 124 -2.08 -1.97 -3.50
C HIS A 124 -2.06 -0.51 -3.06
N GLY A 125 -0.88 0.07 -2.90
CA GLY A 125 -0.72 1.47 -2.49
C GLY A 125 -1.36 2.47 -3.46
N VAL A 126 -1.17 2.26 -4.77
CA VAL A 126 -1.77 3.07 -5.84
C VAL A 126 -3.28 2.91 -5.86
N ALA A 127 -3.81 1.68 -5.72
CA ALA A 127 -5.24 1.46 -5.61
C ALA A 127 -5.85 2.22 -4.43
N HIS A 128 -5.19 2.19 -3.27
CA HIS A 128 -5.61 2.93 -2.09
C HIS A 128 -5.59 4.45 -2.34
N ALA A 129 -4.53 4.99 -2.95
CA ALA A 129 -4.44 6.40 -3.29
C ALA A 129 -5.51 6.84 -4.31
N ILE A 130 -5.78 6.00 -5.32
CA ILE A 130 -6.84 6.26 -6.31
C ILE A 130 -8.20 6.32 -5.61
N PHE A 131 -8.51 5.30 -4.81
CA PHE A 131 -9.83 5.16 -4.20
C PHE A 131 -10.11 6.23 -3.14
N PHE A 132 -9.13 6.56 -2.29
CA PHE A 132 -9.33 7.44 -1.14
C PHE A 132 -8.85 8.88 -1.33
N CYS A 133 -8.12 9.18 -2.41
CA CYS A 133 -7.64 10.55 -2.68
C CYS A 133 -7.97 11.03 -4.09
N ILE A 134 -7.53 10.34 -5.14
CA ILE A 134 -7.68 10.84 -6.51
C ILE A 134 -9.16 10.94 -6.91
N SER A 135 -9.99 9.98 -6.49
CA SER A 135 -11.44 9.99 -6.70
C SER A 135 -12.15 11.21 -6.10
N LEU A 136 -11.56 11.83 -5.07
CA LEU A 136 -12.09 12.99 -4.36
C LEU A 136 -11.42 14.30 -4.79
N LEU A 137 -10.46 14.25 -5.71
CA LEU A 137 -9.58 15.39 -5.99
C LEU A 137 -10.15 16.36 -7.03
N THR A 138 -11.18 15.99 -7.78
CA THR A 138 -11.78 16.83 -8.83
C THR A 138 -12.11 18.26 -8.36
N PRO A 139 -12.71 18.48 -7.17
CA PRO A 139 -13.01 19.84 -6.72
C PRO A 139 -11.77 20.68 -6.39
N ALA A 140 -10.61 20.06 -6.16
CA ALA A 140 -9.36 20.77 -5.85
C ALA A 140 -8.79 21.56 -7.04
N PHE A 141 -9.28 21.32 -8.26
CA PHE A 141 -8.95 22.08 -9.46
C PHE A 141 -9.75 23.39 -9.57
N GLY A 142 -10.73 23.62 -8.69
CA GLY A 142 -11.59 24.80 -8.68
C GLY A 142 -11.02 25.99 -7.90
N PRO A 143 -11.65 27.18 -8.02
CA PRO A 143 -11.16 28.45 -7.46
C PRO A 143 -11.19 28.52 -5.92
N ALA A 144 -11.76 27.54 -5.23
CA ALA A 144 -11.78 27.44 -3.77
C ALA A 144 -11.05 26.19 -3.26
N THR A 145 -10.89 26.10 -1.93
CA THR A 145 -10.46 24.88 -1.24
C THR A 145 -11.48 24.50 -0.19
N TYR A 146 -11.37 23.29 0.34
CA TYR A 146 -12.28 22.78 1.35
C TYR A 146 -11.54 22.53 2.66
N TYR A 147 -12.07 23.05 3.75
CA TYR A 147 -11.61 22.80 5.12
C TYR A 147 -12.72 22.08 5.88
N VAL A 148 -12.34 21.13 6.73
CA VAL A 148 -13.27 20.43 7.62
C VAL A 148 -13.18 21.07 9.00
N GLU A 149 -14.30 21.27 9.69
CA GLU A 149 -14.32 21.89 11.04
C GLU A 149 -13.39 21.20 12.03
N LYS A 150 -13.33 19.86 11.96
CA LYS A 150 -12.44 19.03 12.79
C LYS A 150 -10.95 19.21 12.49
N CYS A 151 -10.61 19.77 11.34
CA CYS A 151 -9.24 20.05 10.90
C CYS A 151 -9.21 21.35 10.07
N SER A 152 -9.44 22.49 10.72
CA SER A 152 -9.52 23.80 10.04
C SER A 152 -8.16 24.37 9.64
N GLN A 153 -7.06 23.82 10.16
CA GLN A 153 -5.70 24.30 9.92
C GLN A 153 -5.10 23.83 8.60
N ILE A 154 -5.60 22.72 8.04
CA ILE A 154 -5.03 22.07 6.85
C ILE A 154 -6.15 21.79 5.86
N PRO A 155 -6.02 22.12 4.57
CA PRO A 155 -7.07 21.84 3.60
C PRO A 155 -7.29 20.34 3.44
N PHE A 156 -8.55 19.92 3.29
CA PHE A 156 -8.97 18.53 3.18
C PHE A 156 -8.21 17.76 2.10
N PHE A 157 -8.00 18.38 0.93
CA PHE A 157 -7.29 17.74 -0.18
C PHE A 157 -5.82 17.44 0.14
N LEU A 158 -5.17 18.30 0.93
CA LEU A 158 -3.81 18.06 1.39
C LEU A 158 -3.76 16.94 2.43
N VAL A 159 -4.70 16.94 3.40
CA VAL A 159 -4.85 15.85 4.39
C VAL A 159 -5.07 14.51 3.69
N SER A 160 -5.93 14.49 2.67
CA SER A 160 -6.18 13.30 1.85
C SER A 160 -4.93 12.83 1.12
N ALA A 161 -4.17 13.76 0.51
CA ALA A 161 -2.97 13.43 -0.25
C ALA A 161 -1.84 12.85 0.61
N ILE A 162 -1.59 13.42 1.80
CA ILE A 162 -0.54 12.95 2.71
C ILE A 162 -0.91 11.62 3.38
N ILE A 163 -2.19 11.41 3.72
CA ILE A 163 -2.66 10.10 4.21
C ILE A 163 -2.52 9.05 3.10
N ALA A 164 -2.90 9.38 1.87
CA ALA A 164 -2.73 8.48 0.71
C ALA A 164 -1.26 8.11 0.48
N LEU A 165 -0.33 9.07 0.58
CA LEU A 165 1.10 8.79 0.49
C LEU A 165 1.58 7.84 1.59
N ALA A 166 1.13 8.04 2.82
CA ALA A 166 1.51 7.17 3.94
C ALA A 166 1.00 5.74 3.74
N PHE A 167 -0.27 5.55 3.36
CA PHE A 167 -0.80 4.22 3.03
C PHE A 167 -0.14 3.61 1.80
N ALA A 168 0.15 4.40 0.76
CA ALA A 168 0.87 3.92 -0.42
C ALA A 168 2.25 3.36 -0.03
N THR A 169 2.96 4.06 0.86
CA THR A 169 4.24 3.63 1.43
C THR A 169 4.08 2.34 2.25
N ILE A 170 3.13 2.32 3.20
CA ILE A 170 2.87 1.16 4.05
C ILE A 170 2.56 -0.08 3.22
N HIS A 171 1.64 0.02 2.26
CA HIS A 171 1.25 -1.12 1.41
C HIS A 171 2.39 -1.61 0.51
N THR A 172 3.13 -0.68 -0.09
CA THR A 172 4.26 -1.01 -0.97
C THR A 172 5.29 -1.86 -0.26
N PHE A 173 5.75 -1.41 0.91
CA PHE A 173 6.83 -2.07 1.62
C PHE A 173 6.36 -3.22 2.50
N SER A 174 5.13 -3.17 3.03
CA SER A 174 4.55 -4.30 3.78
C SER A 174 4.35 -5.53 2.90
N MET A 175 4.09 -5.37 1.60
CA MET A 175 4.01 -6.50 0.68
C MET A 175 5.35 -7.23 0.55
N VAL A 176 6.45 -6.49 0.43
CA VAL A 176 7.81 -7.05 0.38
C VAL A 176 8.13 -7.82 1.66
N ILE A 177 7.80 -7.24 2.82
CA ILE A 177 7.99 -7.89 4.13
C ILE A 177 7.15 -9.17 4.21
N ALA A 178 5.86 -9.09 3.87
CA ALA A 178 4.94 -10.22 3.95
C ALA A 178 5.35 -11.38 3.03
N PHE A 179 5.71 -11.09 1.78
CA PHE A 179 6.12 -12.12 0.82
C PHE A 179 7.45 -12.77 1.23
N ASN A 180 8.40 -11.99 1.75
CA ASN A 180 9.62 -12.56 2.32
C ASN A 180 9.32 -13.43 3.55
N GLY A 181 8.46 -12.96 4.47
CA GLY A 181 8.03 -13.71 5.64
C GLY A 181 7.35 -15.03 5.30
N CYS A 182 6.48 -15.03 4.29
CA CYS A 182 5.85 -16.25 3.76
C CYS A 182 6.87 -17.19 3.10
N SER A 183 7.89 -16.67 2.41
CA SER A 183 8.93 -17.49 1.76
C SER A 183 9.83 -18.18 2.79
N GLU A 184 10.21 -17.47 3.85
CA GLU A 184 11.17 -17.96 4.85
C GLU A 184 10.51 -18.63 6.06
N GLY A 185 9.18 -18.58 6.16
CA GLY A 185 8.47 -19.03 7.35
C GLY A 185 8.70 -18.13 8.59
N ASN A 186 9.24 -16.92 8.41
CA ASN A 186 9.43 -15.98 9.51
C ASN A 186 8.07 -15.41 9.97
N ARG A 187 7.60 -15.88 11.12
CA ARG A 187 6.30 -15.49 11.69
C ARG A 187 6.22 -14.00 12.01
N ILE A 188 7.34 -13.36 12.36
CA ILE A 188 7.35 -11.92 12.67
C ILE A 188 7.01 -11.12 11.41
N ASP A 189 7.69 -11.39 10.30
CA ASP A 189 7.48 -10.68 9.04
C ASP A 189 6.12 -11.03 8.41
N LEU A 190 5.63 -12.25 8.64
CA LEU A 190 4.29 -12.69 8.23
C LEU A 190 3.17 -11.86 8.89
N TYR A 191 3.22 -11.70 10.22
CA TYR A 191 2.19 -10.95 10.95
C TYR A 191 2.42 -9.43 10.96
N PHE A 192 3.59 -8.96 10.54
CA PHE A 192 3.89 -7.53 10.49
C PHE A 192 2.89 -6.76 9.62
N ALA A 193 2.71 -7.19 8.38
CA ALA A 193 1.81 -6.58 7.39
C ALA A 193 0.36 -6.37 7.88
N PRO A 194 -0.36 -7.40 8.37
CA PRO A 194 -1.73 -7.23 8.86
C PRO A 194 -1.81 -6.35 10.11
N ILE A 195 -0.81 -6.43 11.01
CA ILE A 195 -0.79 -5.60 12.22
C ILE A 195 -0.60 -4.12 11.87
N VAL A 196 0.39 -3.79 11.03
CA VAL A 196 0.64 -2.38 10.67
C VAL A 196 -0.48 -1.80 9.82
N HIS A 197 -1.10 -2.59 8.95
CA HIS A 197 -2.25 -2.15 8.16
C HIS A 197 -3.47 -1.88 9.06
N LEU A 198 -3.78 -2.77 10.01
CA LEU A 198 -4.87 -2.55 10.95
C LEU A 198 -4.60 -1.35 11.86
N ALA A 199 -3.38 -1.21 12.39
CA ALA A 199 -2.99 -0.08 13.22
C ALA A 199 -3.10 1.25 12.45
N ALA A 200 -2.58 1.30 11.22
CA ALA A 200 -2.70 2.46 10.34
C ALA A 200 -4.17 2.80 10.03
N GLY A 201 -4.99 1.79 9.71
CA GLY A 201 -6.42 1.95 9.50
C GLY A 201 -7.12 2.54 10.72
N MET A 202 -6.90 1.97 11.91
CA MET A 202 -7.53 2.44 13.14
C MET A 202 -7.08 3.84 13.55
N LEU A 203 -5.80 4.20 13.32
CA LEU A 203 -5.30 5.57 13.56
C LEU A 203 -6.08 6.62 12.76
N THR A 204 -6.63 6.27 11.60
CA THR A 204 -7.45 7.22 10.83
C THR A 204 -8.71 7.66 11.55
N LEU A 205 -9.23 6.87 12.51
CA LEU A 205 -10.38 7.27 13.34
C LEU A 205 -10.09 8.48 14.22
N ILE A 206 -8.82 8.74 14.54
CA ILE A 206 -8.42 9.95 15.28
C ILE A 206 -8.85 11.21 14.51
N ASN A 207 -8.88 11.17 13.17
CA ASN A 207 -9.36 12.30 12.35
C ASN A 207 -10.84 12.64 12.56
N LEU A 208 -11.61 11.78 13.25
CA LEU A 208 -12.99 12.07 13.64
C LEU A 208 -13.08 12.96 14.89
N ALA A 209 -11.99 13.17 15.62
CA ALA A 209 -11.93 14.08 16.76
C ALA A 209 -11.52 15.51 16.32
N PRO A 210 -11.95 16.56 17.04
CA PRO A 210 -11.45 17.93 16.80
C PRO A 210 -9.93 18.00 16.94
N GLY A 211 -9.24 18.56 15.95
CA GLY A 211 -7.78 18.63 15.90
C GLY A 211 -7.09 17.29 15.60
N GLY A 212 -7.85 16.22 15.34
CA GLY A 212 -7.33 14.86 15.19
C GLY A 212 -6.30 14.70 14.08
N CYS A 213 -6.37 15.51 13.03
CA CYS A 213 -5.40 15.49 11.94
C CYS A 213 -3.97 15.85 12.39
N VAL A 214 -3.81 16.74 13.36
CA VAL A 214 -2.50 17.18 13.87
C VAL A 214 -1.78 16.05 14.59
N LEU A 215 -2.52 15.12 15.20
CA LEU A 215 -1.98 13.94 15.87
C LEU A 215 -1.94 12.70 14.97
N GLY A 216 -3.03 12.44 14.23
CA GLY A 216 -3.20 11.25 13.42
C GLY A 216 -2.22 11.17 12.26
N ILE A 217 -1.92 12.29 11.59
CA ILE A 217 -0.99 12.32 10.46
C ILE A 217 0.44 11.96 10.91
N PRO A 218 1.06 12.61 11.91
CA PRO A 218 2.40 12.23 12.38
C PRO A 218 2.48 10.77 12.85
N LEU A 219 1.47 10.27 13.56
CA LEU A 219 1.44 8.87 14.00
C LEU A 219 1.40 7.89 12.82
N LEU A 220 0.59 8.19 11.81
CA LEU A 220 0.52 7.39 10.59
C LEU A 220 1.86 7.38 9.83
N TYR A 221 2.54 8.52 9.75
CA TYR A 221 3.89 8.59 9.18
C TYR A 221 4.93 7.85 10.03
N GLY A 222 4.76 7.79 11.35
CA GLY A 222 5.56 6.93 12.22
C GLY A 222 5.46 5.46 11.81
N ILE A 223 4.24 4.96 11.52
CA ILE A 223 4.04 3.59 11.00
C ILE A 223 4.65 3.43 9.60
N ALA A 224 4.50 4.42 8.72
CA ALA A 224 5.09 4.37 7.37
C ALA A 224 6.62 4.28 7.43
N LEU A 225 7.26 5.10 8.27
CA LEU A 225 8.71 5.09 8.48
C LEU A 225 9.18 3.78 9.12
N LEU A 226 8.44 3.26 10.11
CA LEU A 226 8.72 1.95 10.72
C LEU A 226 8.67 0.84 9.67
N THR A 227 7.65 0.87 8.80
CA THR A 227 7.49 -0.10 7.71
C THR A 227 8.66 -0.02 6.73
N LEU A 228 9.05 1.20 6.34
CA LEU A 228 10.19 1.44 5.45
C LEU A 228 11.50 0.94 6.07
N ALA A 229 11.77 1.27 7.33
CA ALA A 229 12.96 0.83 8.06
C ALA A 229 13.00 -0.70 8.20
N ARG A 230 11.87 -1.33 8.53
CA ARG A 230 11.77 -2.80 8.61
C ARG A 230 12.01 -3.45 7.26
N CYS A 231 11.42 -2.93 6.19
CA CYS A 231 11.66 -3.41 4.83
C CYS A 231 13.13 -3.28 4.45
N GLY A 232 13.76 -2.14 4.73
CA GLY A 232 15.19 -1.92 4.50
C GLY A 232 16.05 -2.95 5.24
N LYS A 233 15.75 -3.23 6.51
CA LYS A 233 16.44 -4.27 7.28
C LYS A 233 16.27 -5.66 6.67
N VAL A 234 15.05 -6.04 6.30
CA VAL A 234 14.78 -7.33 5.65
C VAL A 234 15.57 -7.45 4.35
N VAL A 235 15.51 -6.46 3.47
CA VAL A 235 16.24 -6.49 2.18
C VAL A 235 17.74 -6.57 2.43
N TRP A 236 18.28 -5.77 3.35
CA TRP A 236 19.71 -5.77 3.68
C TRP A 236 20.19 -7.13 4.15
N THR A 237 19.51 -7.73 5.14
CA THR A 237 19.84 -9.06 5.67
C THR A 237 19.86 -10.11 4.57
N ARG A 238 18.87 -10.10 3.68
CA ARG A 238 18.75 -11.10 2.61
C ARG A 238 19.83 -10.94 1.54
N LEU A 239 20.19 -9.71 1.19
CA LEU A 239 21.30 -9.45 0.28
C LEU A 239 22.64 -9.86 0.89
N THR A 240 22.86 -9.63 2.20
CA THR A 240 24.09 -10.06 2.88
C THR A 240 24.21 -11.57 2.98
N GLU A 241 23.13 -12.28 3.35
CA GLU A 241 23.09 -13.74 3.41
C GLU A 241 23.38 -14.36 2.03
N HIS A 242 22.76 -13.83 0.98
CA HIS A 242 22.97 -14.34 -0.37
C HIS A 242 24.40 -14.09 -0.87
N ARG A 243 24.98 -12.91 -0.58
CA ARG A 243 26.38 -12.61 -0.95
C ARG A 243 27.36 -13.55 -0.24
N SER A 244 27.15 -13.82 1.06
CA SER A 244 28.02 -14.75 1.80
C SER A 244 28.00 -16.16 1.18
N ARG A 245 26.82 -16.68 0.84
CA ARG A 245 26.67 -17.99 0.19
C ARG A 245 27.33 -18.08 -1.20
N GLN A 246 27.45 -16.97 -1.92
CA GLN A 246 28.14 -16.93 -3.22
C GLN A 246 29.66 -16.75 -3.09
N GLY A 247 30.17 -16.30 -1.95
CA GLY A 247 31.61 -16.19 -1.68
C GLY A 247 32.24 -17.47 -1.14
N ASP A 248 31.43 -18.37 -0.59
CA ASP A 248 31.84 -19.69 -0.06
C ASP A 248 31.78 -20.82 -1.12
N LEU A 249 31.52 -20.48 -2.39
CA LEU A 249 31.43 -21.37 -3.57
C LEU A 249 32.47 -20.97 -4.62
#